data_AF-A0A914MAA8-F1
#
_entry.id   AF-A0A914MAA8-F1
#
_cell.length_a   1.000
_cell.length_b   1.000
_cell.length_c   1.000
_cell.angle_alpha   90.00
_cell.angle_beta   90.00
_cell.angle_gamma   90.00
#
_symmetry.space_group_name_H-M   'P 1'
#
loop_
_entity.id
_entity.type
_entity.pdbx_description
1 polymer ?
#
loop_
_entity_poly.entity_id
_entity_poly.type
_entity_poly.pdbx_seq_one_letter_code
_entity_poly.pdbx_strand_id
1 'polypeptide(L)'
;MVGNSPLYRLPLDGLIVTDICPTLDGRIFFSADDSLYELEYFEKGWFGIGGTCKKTNHSKRLINYLVPVLQIFYSKESVFQLVVDDSRHLLYLLMKSGCIQVFDLGFDGRSIQKFGAIYREQIEHLAKESCNVNPELFSEIVNISSIPLSQSINVNLVATTSKGVRIYISCLSTNLHLNEVSQKTLRPSALRILHIRFPPDIPLTSPHNLSIYTTYQTHGNFFLDF
;
A
#
# COMPACT_ATOMS: atom_id res chain seq x y z
N MET A 1 36.71 19.51 -2.64
CA MET A 1 36.17 18.60 -3.66
C MET A 1 35.52 17.43 -2.93
N VAL A 2 34.19 17.42 -2.82
CA VAL A 2 33.46 16.27 -2.25
C VAL A 2 33.52 15.18 -3.31
N GLY A 3 34.22 14.09 -3.04
CA GLY A 3 34.47 13.04 -4.02
C GLY A 3 33.16 12.38 -4.48
N ASN A 4 33.02 12.20 -5.80
CA ASN A 4 31.89 11.51 -6.46
C ASN A 4 31.80 9.99 -6.16
N SER A 5 32.42 9.50 -5.08
CA SER A 5 32.36 8.10 -4.70
C SER A 5 31.05 7.80 -3.94
N PRO A 6 30.34 6.72 -4.27
CA PRO A 6 29.10 6.36 -3.57
C PRO A 6 29.36 6.11 -2.08
N LEU A 7 28.45 6.57 -1.23
CA LEU A 7 28.53 6.41 0.22
C LEU A 7 28.40 4.93 0.64
N TYR A 8 27.53 4.19 -0.04
CA TYR A 8 27.27 2.76 0.17
C TYR A 8 27.16 2.03 -1.17
N ARG A 9 27.46 0.72 -1.17
CA ARG A 9 27.26 -0.18 -2.32
C ARG A 9 26.59 -1.46 -1.84
N LEU A 10 25.37 -1.71 -2.30
CA LEU A 10 24.61 -2.91 -1.98
C LEU A 10 24.60 -3.87 -3.17
N PRO A 11 25.21 -5.08 -3.07
CA PRO A 11 25.09 -6.08 -4.12
C PRO A 11 23.65 -6.62 -4.21
N LEU A 12 23.11 -6.66 -5.42
CA LEU A 12 21.76 -7.16 -5.67
C LEU A 12 21.72 -8.66 -6.01
N ASP A 13 22.87 -9.29 -6.26
CA ASP A 13 22.99 -10.75 -6.52
C ASP A 13 22.09 -11.25 -7.68
N GLY A 14 21.94 -10.43 -8.73
CA GLY A 14 21.12 -10.74 -9.89
C GLY A 14 19.64 -10.40 -9.75
N LEU A 15 19.18 -9.91 -8.59
CA LEU A 15 17.82 -9.42 -8.40
C LEU A 15 17.54 -8.18 -9.25
N ILE A 16 16.36 -8.11 -9.88
CA ILE A 16 15.92 -6.94 -10.64
C ILE A 16 15.05 -6.07 -9.74
N VAL A 17 15.56 -4.89 -9.37
CA VAL A 17 14.80 -3.91 -8.60
C VAL A 17 13.69 -3.34 -9.47
N THR A 18 12.44 -3.44 -8.99
CA THR A 18 11.25 -2.96 -9.72
C THR A 18 10.76 -1.62 -9.18
N ASP A 19 10.92 -1.35 -7.89
CA ASP A 19 10.50 -0.08 -7.28
C ASP A 19 11.31 0.21 -6.01
N ILE A 20 11.40 1.49 -5.64
CA ILE A 20 12.11 1.99 -4.45
C ILE A 20 11.24 3.04 -3.78
N CYS A 21 11.00 2.89 -2.48
CA CYS A 21 10.14 3.78 -1.70
C CYS A 21 10.82 4.16 -0.37
N PRO A 22 11.32 5.41 -0.24
CA PRO A 22 11.84 5.93 1.02
C PRO A 22 10.71 6.37 1.96
N THR A 23 10.97 6.33 3.26
CA THR A 23 10.15 6.96 4.30
C THR A 23 10.74 8.32 4.71
N LEU A 24 9.95 9.14 5.41
CA LEU A 24 10.41 10.44 5.93
C LEU A 24 11.51 10.31 7.00
N ASP A 25 11.55 9.19 7.74
CA ASP A 25 12.57 8.91 8.75
C ASP A 25 13.84 8.26 8.17
N GLY A 26 13.91 8.08 6.84
CA GLY A 26 15.11 7.66 6.13
C GLY A 26 15.23 6.14 5.92
N ARG A 27 14.23 5.34 6.31
CA ARG A 27 14.19 3.93 5.87
C ARG A 27 13.99 3.89 4.36
N ILE A 28 14.59 2.89 3.72
CA ILE A 28 14.46 2.71 2.27
C ILE A 28 13.96 1.30 2.00
N PHE A 29 12.72 1.19 1.54
CA PHE A 29 12.18 -0.05 1.03
C PHE A 29 12.42 -0.14 -0.46
N PHE A 30 12.62 -1.35 -0.95
CA PHE A 30 12.64 -1.60 -2.39
C PHE A 30 12.07 -2.97 -2.67
N SER A 31 11.47 -3.12 -3.84
CA SER A 31 11.03 -4.41 -4.34
C SER A 31 12.02 -4.92 -5.37
N ALA A 32 12.29 -6.21 -5.33
CA ALA A 32 13.01 -6.87 -6.39
C ALA A 32 12.40 -8.25 -6.65
N ASP A 33 12.14 -8.53 -7.92
CA ASP A 33 11.36 -9.70 -8.36
C ASP A 33 10.01 -9.82 -7.60
N ASP A 34 9.83 -10.88 -6.80
CA ASP A 34 8.64 -11.20 -6.01
C ASP A 34 8.70 -10.76 -4.54
N SER A 35 9.75 -10.03 -4.18
CA SER A 35 10.14 -9.85 -2.78
C SER A 35 10.27 -8.39 -2.38
N LEU A 36 9.82 -8.09 -1.15
CA LEU A 36 10.04 -6.83 -0.47
C LEU A 36 11.35 -6.89 0.31
N TYR A 37 12.17 -5.86 0.13
CA TYR A 37 13.42 -5.67 0.84
C TYR A 37 13.45 -4.31 1.54
N GLU A 38 14.31 -4.23 2.56
CA GLU A 38 14.70 -2.98 3.19
C GLU A 38 16.23 -2.84 3.11
N LEU A 39 16.69 -1.66 2.71
CA LEU A 39 18.08 -1.26 2.75
C LEU A 39 18.37 -0.68 4.14
N GLU A 40 19.11 -1.44 4.95
CA GLU A 40 19.65 -0.97 6.22
C GLU A 40 21.05 -0.43 6.01
N TYR A 41 21.31 0.80 6.43
CA TYR A 41 22.60 1.45 6.32
C TYR A 41 22.98 2.12 7.65
N PHE A 42 24.26 2.01 8.02
CA PHE A 42 24.78 2.54 9.27
C PHE A 42 25.96 3.47 9.01
N GLU A 43 25.98 4.59 9.71
CA GLU A 43 27.10 5.51 9.68
C GLU A 43 28.41 4.84 10.16
N LYS A 44 29.53 5.43 9.76
CA LYS A 44 30.87 4.97 10.11
C LYS A 44 31.02 4.88 11.64
N GLY A 45 31.37 3.71 12.14
CA GLY A 45 31.74 3.54 13.55
C GLY A 45 33.04 4.28 13.88
N TRP A 46 33.23 4.62 15.15
CA TRP A 46 34.41 5.32 15.69
C TRP A 46 35.77 4.63 15.42
N PHE A 47 35.76 3.34 15.03
CA PHE A 47 36.96 2.59 14.64
C PHE A 47 37.37 2.78 13.17
N GLY A 48 36.73 3.67 12.39
CA GLY A 48 37.14 3.97 11.01
C GLY A 48 36.89 2.84 10.00
N ILE A 49 36.30 1.71 10.43
CA ILE A 49 35.77 0.68 9.54
C ILE A 49 34.55 1.30 8.84
N GLY A 50 34.55 1.28 7.50
CA GLY A 50 33.56 1.95 6.65
C GLY A 50 32.11 1.61 7.03
N GLY A 51 31.20 2.54 6.73
CA GLY A 51 29.77 2.34 7.00
C GLY A 51 29.26 1.06 6.33
N THR A 52 28.39 0.33 7.01
CA THR A 52 27.86 -0.94 6.50
C THR A 52 26.49 -0.71 5.89
N CYS A 53 26.20 -1.42 4.80
CA CYS A 53 24.86 -1.51 4.25
C CYS A 53 24.50 -2.97 3.99
N LYS A 54 23.25 -3.35 4.26
CA LYS A 54 22.73 -4.69 3.98
C LYS A 54 21.28 -4.60 3.49
N LYS A 55 20.83 -5.64 2.79
CA LYS A 55 19.42 -5.81 2.42
C LYS A 55 18.78 -6.87 3.30
N THR A 56 17.63 -6.56 3.87
CA THR A 56 16.81 -7.50 4.64
C THR A 56 15.57 -7.85 3.83
N ASN A 57 15.34 -9.14 3.57
CA ASN A 57 14.15 -9.60 2.85
C ASN A 57 12.98 -9.80 3.83
N HIS A 58 11.91 -9.03 3.65
CA HIS A 58 10.71 -9.08 4.49
C HIS A 58 9.64 -10.05 3.98
N SER A 59 9.72 -10.49 2.72
CA SER A 59 8.85 -11.53 2.15
C SER A 59 9.16 -12.93 2.69
N LYS A 60 10.44 -13.29 2.88
CA LYS A 60 10.87 -14.62 3.36
C LYS A 60 10.48 -14.91 4.81
N ARG A 61 10.40 -13.86 5.65
CA ARG A 61 9.89 -13.98 7.02
C ARG A 61 8.45 -14.51 7.07
N LEU A 62 7.66 -14.28 6.02
CA LEU A 62 6.26 -14.71 5.94
C LEU A 62 6.13 -16.19 5.50
N ILE A 63 7.06 -16.70 4.69
CA ILE A 63 7.00 -18.05 4.10
C ILE A 63 7.53 -19.12 5.06
N ASN A 64 8.41 -18.76 6.01
CA ASN A 64 8.94 -19.69 7.01
C ASN A 64 7.86 -20.28 7.95
N TYR A 65 6.66 -19.71 7.99
CA TYR A 65 5.52 -20.22 8.78
C TYR A 65 4.62 -21.19 8.00
N LEU A 66 4.88 -21.44 6.71
CA LEU A 66 4.11 -22.38 5.89
C LEU A 66 4.79 -23.74 5.79
N VAL A 67 3.99 -24.82 5.84
CA VAL A 67 4.44 -26.20 5.59
C VAL A 67 5.00 -26.30 4.16
N PRO A 68 6.13 -27.01 3.90
CA PRO A 68 6.79 -27.07 2.60
C PRO A 68 5.89 -27.35 1.38
N VAL A 69 4.81 -28.11 1.56
CA VAL A 69 3.83 -28.43 0.50
C VAL A 69 3.07 -27.19 0.02
N LEU A 70 2.78 -26.23 0.90
CA LEU A 70 2.08 -24.98 0.55
C LEU A 70 2.99 -23.98 -0.18
N GLN A 71 4.31 -24.13 -0.07
CA GLN A 71 5.28 -23.27 -0.76
C GLN A 71 5.30 -23.54 -2.28
N ILE A 72 4.92 -24.75 -2.71
CA ILE A 72 4.84 -25.14 -4.13
C ILE A 72 3.69 -24.43 -4.85
N PHE A 73 2.61 -24.12 -4.12
CA PHE A 73 1.45 -23.39 -4.65
C PHE A 73 1.62 -21.87 -4.59
N TYR A 74 2.73 -21.37 -4.03
CA TYR A 74 3.02 -19.95 -4.02
C TYR A 74 3.47 -19.52 -5.42
N SER A 75 2.53 -18.90 -6.15
CA SER A 75 2.85 -18.24 -7.41
C SER A 75 3.87 -17.12 -7.13
N LYS A 76 5.01 -17.16 -7.83
CA LYS A 76 6.00 -16.08 -7.77
C LYS A 76 5.46 -14.88 -8.52
N GLU A 77 4.86 -13.98 -7.76
CA GLU A 77 4.24 -12.79 -8.31
C GLU A 77 5.10 -11.56 -8.03
N SER A 78 5.46 -10.81 -9.07
CA SER A 78 6.31 -9.65 -8.90
C SER A 78 5.58 -8.46 -8.30
N VAL A 79 6.26 -7.70 -7.44
CA VAL A 79 5.77 -6.42 -6.93
C VAL A 79 5.80 -5.39 -8.06
N PHE A 80 4.68 -4.69 -8.26
CA PHE A 80 4.50 -3.66 -9.27
C PHE A 80 4.76 -2.25 -8.72
N GLN A 81 4.27 -1.94 -7.52
CA GLN A 81 4.42 -0.61 -6.92
C GLN A 81 4.50 -0.68 -5.40
N LEU A 82 5.33 0.18 -4.80
CA LEU A 82 5.45 0.46 -3.39
C LEU A 82 4.92 1.86 -3.07
N VAL A 83 4.18 2.00 -1.97
CA VAL A 83 3.74 3.30 -1.47
C VAL A 83 3.83 3.34 0.05
N VAL A 84 4.51 4.33 0.60
CA VAL A 84 4.55 4.63 2.03
C VAL A 84 3.46 5.63 2.39
N ASP A 85 2.88 5.46 3.58
CA ASP A 85 2.09 6.47 4.28
C ASP A 85 2.75 6.77 5.62
N ASP A 86 3.62 7.79 5.63
CA ASP A 86 4.35 8.20 6.83
C ASP A 86 3.43 8.68 7.94
N SER A 87 2.27 9.25 7.60
CA SER A 87 1.34 9.79 8.60
C SER A 87 0.71 8.72 9.49
N ARG A 88 0.73 7.45 9.05
CA ARG A 88 0.20 6.29 9.78
C ARG A 88 1.22 5.16 9.94
N HIS A 89 2.44 5.34 9.45
CA HIS A 89 3.47 4.32 9.40
C HIS A 89 2.96 3.02 8.74
N LEU A 90 2.43 3.15 7.52
CA LEU A 90 1.97 2.02 6.71
C LEU A 90 2.78 1.93 5.42
N LEU A 91 2.97 0.71 4.93
CA LEU A 91 3.57 0.42 3.63
C LEU A 91 2.60 -0.43 2.81
N TYR A 92 2.35 0.01 1.59
CA TYR A 92 1.46 -0.65 0.65
C TYR A 92 2.26 -1.23 -0.52
N LEU A 93 1.93 -2.45 -0.90
CA LEU A 93 2.44 -3.13 -2.08
C LEU A 93 1.28 -3.38 -3.02
N LEU A 94 1.42 -2.97 -4.29
CA LEU A 94 0.59 -3.46 -5.38
C LEU A 94 1.37 -4.54 -6.11
N MET A 95 0.81 -5.73 -6.18
CA MET A 95 1.35 -6.86 -6.93
C MET A 95 0.76 -6.86 -8.36
N LYS A 96 1.42 -7.49 -9.34
CA LYS A 96 0.96 -7.49 -10.75
C LYS A 96 -0.40 -8.15 -11.01
N SER A 97 -0.88 -9.01 -10.13
CA SER A 97 -2.23 -9.63 -10.13
C SER A 97 -3.33 -8.65 -9.72
N GLY A 98 -2.96 -7.48 -9.19
CA GLY A 98 -3.89 -6.57 -8.52
C GLY A 98 -4.09 -6.89 -7.04
N CYS A 99 -3.32 -7.81 -6.44
CA CYS A 99 -3.29 -7.97 -4.99
C CYS A 99 -2.64 -6.74 -4.34
N ILE A 100 -3.34 -6.11 -3.40
CA ILE A 100 -2.84 -5.00 -2.59
C ILE A 100 -2.50 -5.55 -1.20
N GLN A 101 -1.24 -5.53 -0.82
CA GLN A 101 -0.78 -5.96 0.50
C GLN A 101 -0.50 -4.75 1.39
N VAL A 102 -0.87 -4.85 2.66
CA VAL A 102 -0.67 -3.80 3.66
C VAL A 102 0.30 -4.30 4.72
N PHE A 103 1.31 -3.49 5.00
CA PHE A 103 2.30 -3.71 6.05
C PHE A 103 2.21 -2.61 7.09
N ASP A 104 2.27 -3.03 8.34
CA ASP A 104 2.21 -2.20 9.52
C ASP A 104 3.63 -1.92 10.02
N LEU A 105 4.10 -0.67 9.98
CA LEU A 105 5.51 -0.33 10.27
C LEU A 105 5.80 -0.02 11.75
N GLY A 106 4.92 -0.44 12.65
CA GLY A 106 4.98 -0.08 14.08
C GLY A 106 4.50 1.33 14.38
N PHE A 107 4.28 1.60 15.68
CA PHE A 107 3.83 2.90 16.15
C PHE A 107 4.86 4.00 15.88
N ASP A 108 6.14 3.66 15.93
CA ASP A 108 7.28 4.55 15.73
C ASP A 108 7.89 4.46 14.32
N GLY A 109 7.26 3.71 13.41
CA GLY A 109 7.77 3.52 12.06
C GLY A 109 9.01 2.63 11.98
N ARG A 110 9.38 1.89 13.03
CA ARG A 110 10.62 1.08 13.07
C ARG A 110 10.42 -0.42 12.92
N SER A 111 9.18 -0.91 12.99
CA SER A 111 8.90 -2.33 12.76
C SER A 111 8.38 -2.55 11.34
N ILE A 112 8.09 -3.80 11.02
CA ILE A 112 7.38 -4.16 9.80
C ILE A 112 6.70 -5.52 10.00
N GLN A 113 5.40 -5.55 9.78
CA GLN A 113 4.60 -6.76 9.85
C GLN A 113 3.54 -6.72 8.75
N LYS A 114 3.37 -7.81 8.00
CA LYS A 114 2.24 -7.92 7.07
C LYS A 114 0.93 -7.93 7.86
N PHE A 115 0.08 -6.95 7.62
CA PHE A 115 -1.23 -6.83 8.25
C PHE A 115 -2.27 -7.67 7.51
N GLY A 116 -2.36 -7.51 6.18
CA GLY A 116 -3.35 -8.19 5.37
C GLY A 116 -3.19 -7.94 3.88
N ALA A 117 -4.12 -8.45 3.10
CA ALA A 117 -4.18 -8.21 1.66
C ALA A 117 -5.63 -8.14 1.17
N ILE A 118 -5.87 -7.34 0.13
CA ILE A 118 -7.11 -7.35 -0.65
C ILE A 118 -6.74 -7.83 -2.07
N TYR A 119 -7.51 -8.77 -2.59
CA TYR A 119 -7.34 -9.30 -3.94
C TYR A 119 -8.28 -8.60 -4.91
N ARG A 120 -7.84 -8.46 -6.16
CA ARG A 120 -8.61 -7.84 -7.25
C ARG A 120 -9.98 -8.51 -7.43
N GLU A 121 -10.01 -9.84 -7.33
CA GLU A 121 -11.23 -10.64 -7.43
C GLU A 121 -12.23 -10.34 -6.31
N GLN A 122 -11.76 -10.00 -5.11
CA GLN A 122 -12.63 -9.58 -4.01
C GLN A 122 -13.25 -8.20 -4.28
N ILE A 123 -12.47 -7.28 -4.84
CA ILE A 123 -12.95 -5.95 -5.24
C ILE A 123 -14.01 -6.08 -6.34
N GLU A 124 -13.72 -6.90 -7.36
CA GLU A 124 -14.61 -7.17 -8.48
C GLU A 124 -15.93 -7.79 -8.01
N HIS A 125 -15.86 -8.81 -7.13
CA HIS A 125 -17.04 -9.47 -6.58
C HIS A 125 -17.93 -8.48 -5.81
N LEU A 126 -17.35 -7.67 -4.91
CA LEU A 126 -18.09 -6.68 -4.15
C LEU A 126 -18.74 -5.61 -5.05
N ALA A 127 -18.04 -5.18 -6.10
CA ALA A 127 -18.57 -4.22 -7.05
C ALA A 127 -19.74 -4.80 -7.86
N LYS A 128 -19.63 -6.06 -8.29
CA LYS A 128 -20.68 -6.78 -9.01
C LYS A 128 -21.94 -6.93 -8.16
N GLU A 129 -21.80 -7.33 -6.89
CA GLU A 129 -22.92 -7.47 -5.96
C GLU A 129 -23.60 -6.12 -5.64
N SER A 130 -22.83 -5.05 -5.53
CA SER A 130 -23.35 -3.75 -5.09
C SER A 130 -23.93 -2.90 -6.23
N CYS A 131 -23.35 -2.99 -7.44
CA CYS A 131 -23.65 -2.06 -8.54
C CYS A 131 -23.97 -2.74 -9.87
N ASN A 132 -23.93 -4.08 -9.95
CA ASN A 132 -24.19 -4.85 -11.18
C ASN A 132 -23.36 -4.35 -12.40
N VAL A 133 -22.08 -4.06 -12.17
CA VAL A 133 -21.16 -3.53 -13.19
C VAL A 133 -20.39 -4.62 -13.92
N ASN A 134 -19.87 -4.29 -15.10
CA ASN A 134 -19.02 -5.20 -15.87
C ASN A 134 -17.70 -5.49 -15.11
N PRO A 135 -17.38 -6.77 -14.84
CA PRO A 135 -16.10 -7.20 -14.27
C PRO A 135 -14.84 -6.62 -14.93
N GLU A 136 -14.88 -6.42 -16.25
CA GLU A 136 -13.73 -5.91 -17.04
C GLU A 136 -13.20 -4.53 -16.58
N LEU A 137 -14.03 -3.79 -15.83
CA LEU A 137 -13.63 -2.51 -15.21
C LEU A 137 -12.56 -2.65 -14.13
N PHE A 138 -12.43 -3.87 -13.59
CA PHE A 138 -11.48 -4.26 -12.55
C PHE A 138 -10.44 -5.26 -13.07
N SER A 139 -10.27 -5.37 -14.39
CA SER A 139 -9.31 -6.30 -15.03
C SER A 139 -7.87 -6.08 -14.56
N GLU A 140 -7.47 -4.82 -14.34
CA GLU A 140 -6.11 -4.46 -13.94
C GLU A 140 -6.11 -3.26 -13.01
N ILE A 141 -5.41 -3.36 -11.88
CA ILE A 141 -5.09 -2.23 -10.99
C ILE A 141 -3.72 -1.72 -11.38
N VAL A 142 -3.64 -0.47 -11.84
CA VAL A 142 -2.43 0.12 -12.42
C VAL A 142 -1.74 1.10 -11.48
N ASN A 143 -2.41 1.50 -10.39
CA ASN A 143 -1.84 2.42 -9.43
C ASN A 143 -2.48 2.28 -8.04
N ILE A 144 -1.68 2.51 -7.01
CA ILE A 144 -2.13 2.80 -5.65
C ILE A 144 -1.53 4.13 -5.18
N SER A 145 -2.26 4.83 -4.32
CA SER A 145 -1.83 6.10 -3.72
C SER A 145 -2.34 6.23 -2.29
N SER A 146 -1.44 6.56 -1.36
CA SER A 146 -1.77 6.77 0.06
C SER A 146 -2.48 8.11 0.24
N ILE A 147 -3.49 8.12 1.12
CA ILE A 147 -4.20 9.33 1.53
C ILE A 147 -3.76 9.65 2.96
N PRO A 148 -2.94 10.68 3.20
CA PRO A 148 -2.39 10.96 4.52
C PRO A 148 -3.48 11.30 5.54
N LEU A 149 -3.17 11.13 6.82
CA LEU A 149 -4.10 11.36 7.95
C LEU A 149 -4.66 12.79 7.97
N SER A 150 -3.88 13.75 7.49
CA SER A 150 -4.29 15.15 7.34
C SER A 150 -5.41 15.35 6.31
N GLN A 151 -5.58 14.45 5.35
CA GLN A 151 -6.62 14.52 4.33
C GLN A 151 -7.86 13.69 4.70
N SER A 152 -7.69 12.55 5.38
CA SER A 152 -8.81 11.73 5.83
C SER A 152 -8.41 10.81 6.97
N ILE A 153 -9.24 10.70 8.01
CA ILE A 153 -9.00 9.68 9.05
C ILE A 153 -9.37 8.28 8.55
N ASN A 154 -10.41 8.19 7.74
CA ASN A 154 -11.07 6.93 7.40
C ASN A 154 -10.59 6.32 6.09
N VAL A 155 -10.07 7.14 5.17
CA VAL A 155 -9.53 6.69 3.89
C VAL A 155 -8.01 6.62 4.00
N ASN A 156 -7.47 5.43 3.78
CA ASN A 156 -6.04 5.16 3.86
C ASN A 156 -5.39 5.12 2.49
N LEU A 157 -6.07 4.51 1.50
CA LEU A 157 -5.51 4.22 0.20
C LEU A 157 -6.57 4.40 -0.90
N VAL A 158 -6.14 4.86 -2.07
CA VAL A 158 -6.91 4.79 -3.30
C VAL A 158 -6.19 3.87 -4.28
N ALA A 159 -6.89 2.87 -4.81
CA ALA A 159 -6.42 2.07 -5.92
C ALA A 159 -7.14 2.49 -7.21
N THR A 160 -6.42 2.55 -8.32
CA THR A 160 -6.95 2.98 -9.62
C THR A 160 -6.78 1.87 -10.66
N THR A 161 -7.85 1.53 -11.37
CA THR A 161 -7.81 0.53 -12.45
C THR A 161 -7.38 1.14 -13.78
N SER A 162 -6.95 0.32 -14.73
CA SER A 162 -6.64 0.74 -16.11
C SER A 162 -7.85 1.36 -16.83
N LYS A 163 -9.07 1.11 -16.32
CA LYS A 163 -10.32 1.67 -16.81
C LYS A 163 -10.76 2.93 -16.03
N GLY A 164 -9.93 3.45 -15.13
CA GLY A 164 -10.22 4.69 -14.39
C GLY A 164 -11.17 4.53 -13.20
N VAL A 165 -11.45 3.29 -12.77
CA VAL A 165 -12.22 3.06 -11.52
C VAL A 165 -11.32 3.34 -10.32
N ARG A 166 -11.82 4.15 -9.38
CA ARG A 166 -11.11 4.49 -8.12
C ARG A 166 -11.76 3.77 -6.96
N ILE A 167 -10.99 2.93 -6.28
CA ILE A 167 -11.40 2.13 -5.13
C ILE A 167 -10.78 2.74 -3.87
N TYR A 168 -11.62 3.23 -2.97
CA TYR A 168 -11.21 3.86 -1.71
C TYR A 168 -11.21 2.81 -0.60
N ILE A 169 -10.07 2.64 0.06
CA ILE A 169 -9.84 1.56 1.03
C ILE A 169 -9.54 2.17 2.41
N SER A 170 -10.16 1.57 3.43
CA SER A 170 -9.90 1.84 4.84
C SER A 170 -9.14 0.68 5.48
N CYS A 171 -8.21 1.02 6.36
CA CYS A 171 -7.51 0.07 7.20
C CYS A 171 -8.14 -0.06 8.62
N LEU A 172 -9.33 0.51 8.84
CA LEU A 172 -10.00 0.53 10.14
C LEU A 172 -11.26 -0.35 10.10
N SER A 173 -11.60 -1.03 11.20
CA SER A 173 -12.82 -1.84 11.31
C SER A 173 -14.11 -1.03 11.20
N THR A 174 -14.11 0.20 11.70
CA THR A 174 -15.23 1.13 11.64
C THR A 174 -14.75 2.52 11.21
N ASN A 175 -15.69 3.38 10.80
CA ASN A 175 -15.38 4.78 10.58
C ASN A 175 -15.25 5.47 11.94
N LEU A 176 -14.24 6.33 12.08
CA LEU A 176 -13.98 7.10 13.28
C LEU A 176 -14.41 8.55 13.11
N HIS A 177 -14.85 9.14 14.21
CA HIS A 177 -15.08 10.57 14.34
C HIS A 177 -13.85 11.27 14.94
N LEU A 178 -13.65 12.55 14.60
CA LEU A 178 -12.51 13.36 15.08
C LEU A 178 -12.33 13.32 16.61
N ASN A 179 -13.43 13.21 17.34
CA ASN A 179 -13.45 13.20 18.81
C ASN A 179 -13.00 11.85 19.42
N GLU A 180 -12.90 10.80 18.62
CA GLU A 180 -12.52 9.44 19.06
C GLU A 180 -11.02 9.17 18.84
N VAL A 181 -10.31 10.09 18.18
CA VAL A 181 -8.92 9.88 17.76
C VAL A 181 -7.96 10.43 18.80
N SER A 182 -7.47 9.56 19.67
CA SER A 182 -6.12 9.75 20.23
C SER A 182 -5.12 9.44 19.12
N GLN A 183 -4.56 10.48 18.49
CA GLN A 183 -3.69 10.40 17.30
C GLN A 183 -2.45 9.47 17.44
N LYS A 184 -2.19 8.93 18.64
CA LYS A 184 -1.06 8.04 18.95
C LYS A 184 -1.39 6.53 19.00
N THR A 185 -2.54 6.05 18.53
CA THR A 185 -2.84 4.61 18.67
C THR A 185 -3.59 3.95 17.51
N LEU A 186 -3.92 4.65 16.43
CA LEU A 186 -4.67 4.03 15.34
C LEU A 186 -3.76 3.11 14.51
N ARG A 187 -3.90 1.81 14.77
CA ARG A 187 -3.28 0.73 13.99
C ARG A 187 -4.31 0.12 13.04
N PRO A 188 -3.86 -0.47 11.93
CA PRO A 188 -4.76 -1.16 11.02
C PRO A 188 -5.49 -2.29 11.78
N SER A 189 -6.81 -2.35 11.63
CA SER A 189 -7.69 -3.29 12.34
C SER A 189 -8.66 -4.04 11.45
N ALA A 190 -8.87 -3.58 10.21
CA ALA A 190 -9.52 -4.34 9.14
C ALA A 190 -9.03 -3.83 7.78
N LEU A 191 -9.32 -4.54 6.68
CA LEU A 191 -9.19 -4.00 5.32
C LEU A 191 -10.57 -3.97 4.69
N ARG A 192 -11.06 -2.77 4.35
CA ARG A 192 -12.42 -2.58 3.84
C ARG A 192 -12.44 -1.66 2.63
N ILE A 193 -13.26 -1.99 1.65
CA ILE A 193 -13.62 -1.08 0.57
C ILE A 193 -14.70 -0.13 1.09
N LEU A 194 -14.41 1.17 1.12
CA LEU A 194 -15.36 2.19 1.54
C LEU A 194 -16.25 2.65 0.40
N HIS A 195 -15.65 2.88 -0.77
CA HIS A 195 -16.33 3.51 -1.88
C HIS A 195 -15.67 3.12 -3.20
N ILE A 196 -16.45 3.01 -4.27
CA ILE A 196 -15.97 2.80 -5.64
C ILE A 196 -16.51 3.94 -6.52
N ARG A 197 -15.61 4.70 -7.17
CA ARG A 197 -15.96 5.72 -8.16
C ARG A 197 -15.63 5.23 -9.55
N PHE A 198 -16.64 5.13 -10.39
CA PHE A 198 -16.48 4.83 -11.81
C PHE A 198 -16.07 6.10 -12.59
N PRO A 199 -15.36 5.97 -13.72
CA PRO A 199 -15.16 7.09 -14.65
C PRO A 199 -16.51 7.60 -15.21
N PRO A 200 -16.56 8.84 -15.70
CA PRO A 200 -17.81 9.49 -16.12
C PRO A 200 -18.56 8.76 -17.24
N ASP A 201 -17.83 8.12 -18.15
CA ASP A 201 -18.38 7.56 -19.40
C ASP A 201 -19.04 6.18 -19.24
N ILE A 202 -19.09 5.64 -18.02
CA ILE A 202 -19.70 4.32 -17.77
C ILE A 202 -21.16 4.52 -17.36
N PRO A 203 -22.13 4.11 -18.20
CA PRO A 203 -23.53 4.11 -17.79
C PRO A 203 -23.72 3.05 -16.70
N LEU A 204 -23.86 3.51 -15.46
CA LEU A 204 -24.30 2.67 -14.36
C LEU A 204 -25.76 2.30 -14.62
N THR A 205 -26.05 1.02 -14.80
CA THR A 205 -27.37 0.52 -15.17
C THR A 205 -28.42 0.62 -14.05
N SER A 206 -28.05 1.12 -12.86
CA SER A 206 -28.98 1.57 -11.82
C SER A 206 -28.37 2.70 -10.98
N PRO A 207 -29.15 3.72 -10.56
CA PRO A 207 -28.72 4.69 -9.57
C PRO A 207 -28.86 4.07 -8.18
N HIS A 208 -28.00 3.10 -7.85
CA HIS A 208 -27.83 2.70 -6.47
C HIS A 208 -26.59 3.37 -5.93
N ASN A 209 -26.83 4.34 -5.05
CA ASN A 209 -25.79 4.93 -4.25
C ASN A 209 -25.02 3.81 -3.56
N LEU A 210 -23.73 3.63 -3.89
CA LEU A 210 -22.76 3.20 -2.89
C LEU A 210 -22.53 4.34 -1.88
N SER A 211 -23.61 4.99 -1.42
CA SER A 211 -23.65 5.67 -0.13
C SER A 211 -23.96 4.60 0.89
N ILE A 212 -22.98 3.76 1.20
CA ILE A 212 -22.93 3.25 2.56
C ILE A 212 -22.60 4.50 3.40
N TYR A 213 -23.64 5.17 3.89
CA TYR A 213 -23.65 6.47 4.58
C TYR A 213 -22.35 6.74 5.38
N THR A 214 -21.74 7.93 5.30
CA THR A 214 -22.32 9.18 5.81
C THR A 214 -21.70 10.41 5.14
N THR A 215 -22.56 11.26 4.61
CA THR A 215 -22.33 12.68 4.35
C THR A 215 -22.02 13.40 5.66
N TYR A 216 -20.87 14.05 5.75
CA TYR A 216 -20.77 15.28 6.54
C TYR A 216 -20.34 16.40 5.61
N GLN A 217 -21.31 17.27 5.35
CA GLN A 217 -21.09 18.58 4.77
C GLN A 217 -20.34 19.41 5.80
N THR A 218 -19.09 19.76 5.52
CA THR A 218 -18.48 20.95 6.10
C THR A 218 -17.90 21.77 4.95
N HIS A 219 -18.29 23.04 4.95
CA HIS A 219 -18.01 24.05 3.95
C HIS A 219 -16.56 24.04 3.43
N GLY A 220 -16.41 24.22 2.11
CA GLY A 220 -15.20 24.80 1.54
C GLY A 220 -14.70 24.13 0.26
N ASN A 221 -15.28 24.55 -0.87
CA ASN A 221 -14.67 24.58 -2.20
C ASN A 221 -14.24 23.24 -2.82
N PHE A 222 -15.13 22.75 -3.69
CA PHE A 222 -14.74 22.03 -4.90
C PHE A 222 -13.77 22.90 -5.73
N PHE A 223 -12.54 22.44 -5.85
CA PHE A 223 -11.80 22.45 -7.11
C PHE A 223 -11.49 20.97 -7.36
N LEU A 224 -11.78 20.40 -8.52
CA LEU A 224 -11.02 20.67 -9.73
C LEU A 224 -11.89 20.52 -10.97
N ASP A 225 -11.58 21.40 -11.91
CA ASP A 225 -12.03 21.44 -13.28
C ASP A 225 -11.83 20.11 -14.02
N PHE A 226 -12.84 19.82 -14.87
CA PHE A 226 -13.00 18.81 -15.93
C PHE A 226 -13.05 17.34 -15.52
#